data_AF-A0A914YGC2-F1
#
_entry.id   AF-A0A914YGC2-F1
#
_cell.length_a   1.000
_cell.length_b   1.000
_cell.length_c   1.000
_cell.angle_alpha   90.00
_cell.angle_beta   90.00
_cell.angle_gamma   90.00
#
_symmetry.space_group_name_H-M   'P 1'
#
loop_
_entity.id
_entity.type
_entity.pdbx_description
1 polymer ?
#
loop_
_entity_poly.entity_id
_entity_poly.type
_entity_poly.pdbx_seq_one_letter_code
_entity_poly.pdbx_strand_id
1 'polypeptide(L)'
;MPTTPTNNENDKLSSEGENESPSITPTHVINSILEEVLNEPENYGELILLGYNGAPETPRHHSNSRRCHRSKMVIKKKDFGNGVKKGKMISIQAPPSQSSVVQDSSRHVVSYSYNKQHTVLVEYVNDSTKDMFQVS
;
A
#
# COMPACT_ATOMS: atom_id res chain seq x y z
N MET A 1 7.82 -81.48 7.85
CA MET A 1 8.72 -81.81 8.98
C MET A 1 8.92 -80.55 9.81
N PRO A 2 8.88 -80.67 11.14
CA PRO A 2 8.67 -79.60 12.13
C PRO A 2 9.99 -78.84 12.39
N THR A 3 10.03 -77.65 12.99
CA THR A 3 9.84 -77.42 14.44
C THR A 3 9.66 -75.94 14.80
N THR A 4 8.63 -75.64 15.58
CA THR A 4 8.56 -74.53 16.57
C THR A 4 9.13 -75.04 17.93
N PRO A 5 9.09 -74.28 19.04
CA PRO A 5 9.68 -72.98 19.40
C PRO A 5 10.62 -73.16 20.63
N THR A 6 11.23 -72.08 21.15
CA THR A 6 11.27 -71.76 22.59
C THR A 6 12.07 -70.47 22.82
N ASN A 7 11.46 -69.51 23.51
CA ASN A 7 12.07 -68.61 24.52
C ASN A 7 10.92 -67.73 25.03
N ASN A 8 10.33 -68.13 26.16
CA ASN A 8 10.61 -67.65 27.51
C ASN A 8 9.99 -66.28 27.76
N GLU A 9 8.83 -66.31 28.41
CA GLU A 9 8.31 -65.23 29.25
C GLU A 9 9.36 -64.85 30.30
N ASN A 10 9.48 -63.54 30.56
CA ASN A 10 9.46 -62.97 31.91
C ASN A 10 9.37 -61.44 31.83
N ASP A 11 8.28 -60.94 32.41
CA ASP A 11 8.19 -59.79 33.31
C ASP A 11 8.60 -58.37 32.85
N LYS A 12 7.53 -57.58 32.68
CA LYS A 12 7.13 -56.46 33.58
C LYS A 12 7.84 -55.10 33.44
N LEU A 13 6.96 -54.10 33.35
CA LEU A 13 7.07 -52.70 33.80
C LEU A 13 7.75 -51.69 32.85
N SER A 14 6.91 -50.85 32.23
CA SER A 14 6.83 -49.41 32.51
C SER A 14 6.56 -48.63 31.23
N SER A 15 5.37 -48.04 31.19
CA SER A 15 4.98 -46.94 30.32
C SER A 15 5.91 -45.75 30.52
N GLU A 16 6.47 -45.20 29.45
CA GLU A 16 6.72 -43.75 29.37
C GLU A 16 6.35 -43.27 27.96
N GLY A 17 5.25 -42.52 27.90
CA GLY A 17 4.99 -41.61 26.80
C GLY A 17 5.85 -40.39 27.04
N GLU A 18 6.84 -40.19 26.18
CA GLU A 18 7.56 -38.92 26.14
C GLU A 18 6.81 -37.96 25.22
N ASN A 19 6.29 -36.93 25.89
CA ASN A 19 5.60 -35.79 25.31
C ASN A 19 6.53 -35.05 24.36
N GLU A 20 6.18 -34.98 23.07
CA GLU A 20 6.74 -33.98 22.15
C GLU A 20 6.38 -32.59 22.68
N SER A 21 7.31 -31.99 23.41
CA SER A 21 7.27 -30.57 23.72
C SER A 21 7.59 -29.81 22.43
N PRO A 22 6.78 -28.84 21.99
CA PRO A 22 7.15 -28.02 20.85
C PRO A 22 8.42 -27.25 21.20
N SER A 23 9.54 -27.63 20.61
CA SER A 23 10.80 -26.88 20.70
C SER A 23 10.57 -25.56 19.97
N ILE A 24 10.29 -24.51 20.75
CA ILE A 24 10.21 -23.14 20.24
C ILE A 24 11.64 -22.71 19.93
N THR A 25 12.15 -23.10 18.77
CA THR A 25 13.46 -22.62 18.30
C THR A 25 13.40 -21.10 18.16
N PRO A 26 14.39 -20.35 18.66
CA PRO A 26 14.39 -18.88 18.65
C PRO A 26 14.30 -18.27 17.24
N THR A 27 14.52 -19.07 16.20
CA THR A 27 14.38 -18.68 14.79
C THR A 27 12.95 -18.22 14.44
N HIS A 28 11.91 -18.83 15.02
CA HIS A 28 10.53 -18.48 14.65
C HIS A 28 10.12 -17.10 15.17
N VAL A 29 10.65 -16.72 16.34
CA VAL A 29 10.48 -15.40 16.98
C VAL A 29 11.26 -14.33 16.23
N ILE A 30 12.50 -14.64 15.81
CA ILE A 30 13.32 -13.70 15.03
C ILE A 30 12.68 -13.43 13.66
N ASN A 31 12.16 -14.46 12.99
CA ASN A 31 11.50 -14.29 11.69
C ASN A 31 10.20 -13.48 11.80
N SER A 32 9.42 -13.67 12.87
CA SER A 32 8.20 -12.88 13.09
C SER A 32 8.49 -11.43 13.48
N ILE A 33 9.52 -11.18 14.29
CA ILE A 33 9.98 -9.81 14.61
C ILE A 33 10.58 -9.13 13.38
N LEU A 34 11.33 -9.85 12.54
CA LEU A 34 11.85 -9.32 11.27
C LEU A 34 10.71 -9.02 10.30
N GLU A 35 9.71 -9.90 10.19
CA GLU A 35 8.51 -9.61 9.38
C GLU A 35 7.72 -8.42 9.92
N GLU A 36 7.60 -8.24 11.23
CA GLU A 36 6.92 -7.10 11.85
C GLU A 36 7.68 -5.77 11.68
N VAL A 37 9.02 -5.79 11.76
CA VAL A 37 9.88 -4.62 11.51
C VAL A 37 10.01 -4.29 10.02
N LEU A 38 9.85 -5.26 9.12
CA LEU A 38 9.88 -5.07 7.67
C LEU A 38 8.50 -4.75 7.06
N ASN A 39 7.39 -5.01 7.78
CA ASN A 39 6.02 -4.76 7.31
C ASN A 39 5.39 -3.45 7.78
N GLU A 40 6.12 -2.57 8.45
CA GLU A 40 5.60 -1.22 8.65
C GLU A 40 5.46 -0.55 7.28
N PRO A 41 4.23 -0.22 6.82
CA PRO A 41 4.07 0.45 5.54
C PRO A 41 4.87 1.74 5.62
N GLU A 42 5.86 1.91 4.75
CA GLU A 42 6.74 3.08 4.75
C GLU A 42 5.87 4.35 4.78
N ASN A 43 5.81 4.99 5.95
CA ASN A 43 4.97 6.16 6.16
C ASN A 43 5.74 7.38 5.65
N TYR A 44 5.19 8.11 4.68
CA TYR A 44 5.80 9.35 4.20
C TYR A 44 5.58 10.51 5.18
N GLY A 45 4.51 10.45 5.99
CA GLY A 45 4.24 11.45 7.01
C GLY A 45 2.75 11.71 7.20
N GLU A 46 2.40 12.90 7.67
CA GLU A 46 1.02 13.31 7.95
C GLU A 46 0.72 14.70 7.39
N LEU A 47 -0.47 14.87 6.81
CA LEU A 47 -1.05 16.15 6.44
C LEU A 47 -2.05 16.56 7.53
N ILE A 48 -1.82 17.71 8.15
CA ILE A 48 -2.68 18.28 9.18
C ILE A 48 -3.35 19.55 8.66
N LEU A 49 -4.67 19.62 8.75
CA LEU A 49 -5.44 20.82 8.44
C LEU A 49 -5.45 21.74 9.67
N LEU A 50 -4.85 22.91 9.53
CA LEU A 50 -4.83 23.94 10.57
C LEU A 50 -6.05 24.86 10.45
N GLY A 51 -6.48 25.44 11.58
CA GLY A 51 -7.56 26.45 11.59
C GLY A 51 -8.98 25.90 11.36
N TYR A 52 -9.17 24.58 11.42
CA TYR A 52 -10.50 23.98 11.38
C TYR A 52 -11.09 23.89 12.80
N ASN A 53 -12.10 24.71 13.08
CA ASN A 53 -12.77 24.77 14.38
C ASN A 53 -13.87 23.70 14.57
N GLY A 54 -13.96 22.71 13.67
CA GLY A 54 -15.02 21.70 13.68
C GLY A 54 -16.34 22.20 13.06
N ALA A 55 -17.15 21.25 12.59
CA ALA A 55 -18.61 21.35 12.69
C ALA A 55 -19.02 20.60 13.96
N PRO A 56 -20.01 21.06 14.75
CA PRO A 56 -20.44 20.35 15.95
C PRO A 56 -20.84 18.93 15.58
N GLU A 57 -20.14 17.94 16.14
CA GLU A 57 -20.47 16.53 15.96
C GLU A 57 -21.84 16.27 16.57
N THR A 58 -22.88 16.23 15.73
CA THR A 58 -24.19 15.73 16.15
C THR A 58 -24.22 14.23 15.88
N PRO A 59 -24.45 13.38 16.90
CA PRO A 59 -24.33 11.92 16.79
C PRO A 59 -25.54 11.27 16.09
N ARG A 60 -26.24 11.98 15.19
CA ARG A 60 -27.53 11.53 14.62
C ARG A 60 -27.56 11.32 13.10
N HIS A 61 -26.41 11.25 12.43
CA HIS A 61 -26.38 10.80 11.04
C HIS A 61 -25.33 9.72 10.80
N HIS A 62 -25.60 8.53 11.36
CA HIS A 62 -25.12 7.28 10.79
C HIS A 62 -25.88 6.99 9.48
N SER A 63 -25.63 7.79 8.45
CA SER A 63 -25.86 7.40 7.05
C SER A 63 -25.12 8.36 6.12
N ASN A 64 -24.02 7.88 5.54
CA ASN A 64 -23.44 8.38 4.28
C ASN A 64 -22.99 9.86 4.21
N SER A 65 -22.43 10.44 5.28
CA SER A 65 -21.77 11.75 5.15
C SER A 65 -20.38 11.61 4.53
N ARG A 66 -20.32 11.77 3.21
CA ARG A 66 -19.15 11.72 2.33
C ARG A 66 -18.09 12.81 2.60
N ARG A 67 -18.20 13.63 3.63
CA ARG A 67 -17.20 14.66 4.00
C ARG A 67 -17.16 14.91 5.50
N CYS A 68 -16.75 13.90 6.28
CA CYS A 68 -16.00 14.22 7.49
C CYS A 68 -14.65 14.75 7.00
N HIS A 69 -14.48 16.07 6.92
CA HIS A 69 -13.19 16.67 6.60
C HIS A 69 -12.23 16.29 7.73
N ARG A 70 -11.46 15.22 7.50
CA ARG A 70 -10.48 14.75 8.48
C ARG A 70 -9.45 15.86 8.63
N SER A 71 -9.32 16.41 9.84
CA SER A 71 -8.29 17.39 10.17
C SER A 71 -6.87 16.81 10.13
N LYS A 72 -6.75 15.49 9.99
CA LYS A 72 -5.51 14.74 9.88
C LYS A 72 -5.63 13.64 8.83
N MET A 73 -4.65 13.55 7.94
CA MET A 73 -4.51 12.50 6.94
C MET A 73 -3.10 11.92 6.97
N VAL A 74 -2.97 10.63 7.24
CA VAL A 74 -1.67 9.93 7.18
C VAL A 74 -1.34 9.60 5.73
N ILE A 75 -0.14 9.94 5.28
CA ILE A 75 0.38 9.67 3.94
C ILE A 75 1.31 8.46 4.03
N LYS A 76 0.90 7.36 3.40
CA LYS A 76 1.61 6.08 3.42
C LYS A 76 2.02 5.66 2.02
N LYS A 77 3.13 4.93 1.89
CA LYS A 77 3.51 4.26 0.65
C LYS A 77 2.40 3.35 0.16
N LYS A 78 2.14 3.37 -1.15
CA LYS A 78 1.16 2.49 -1.78
C LYS A 78 1.83 1.20 -2.23
N ASP A 79 1.04 0.13 -2.32
CA ASP A 79 1.50 -1.16 -2.85
C ASP A 79 2.00 -1.03 -4.30
N PHE A 80 1.34 -0.16 -5.07
CA PHE A 80 1.71 0.17 -6.44
C PHE A 80 1.86 1.68 -6.62
N GLY A 81 3.06 2.10 -7.05
CA GLY A 81 3.36 3.49 -7.35
C GLY A 81 2.44 4.05 -8.43
N ASN A 82 1.76 5.15 -8.12
CA ASN A 82 0.87 5.86 -9.04
C ASN A 82 1.37 7.28 -9.37
N GLY A 83 2.65 7.53 -9.11
CA GLY A 83 3.31 8.79 -9.40
C GLY A 83 3.37 9.08 -10.90
N VAL A 84 3.71 10.31 -11.22
CA VAL A 84 3.94 10.72 -12.61
C VAL A 84 5.26 11.47 -12.72
N LYS A 85 5.92 11.32 -13.88
CA LYS A 85 7.16 12.02 -14.21
C LYS A 85 7.06 12.71 -15.56
N LYS A 86 7.87 13.76 -15.74
CA LYS A 86 7.94 14.49 -17.01
C LYS A 86 8.31 13.54 -18.15
N GLY A 87 7.48 13.51 -19.18
CA GLY A 87 7.68 12.79 -20.43
C GLY A 87 7.95 13.75 -21.59
N LYS A 88 7.19 13.60 -22.67
CA LYS A 88 7.36 14.37 -23.91
C LYS A 88 6.92 15.82 -23.74
N MET A 89 7.62 16.73 -24.42
CA MET A 89 7.26 18.14 -24.53
C MET A 89 6.99 18.48 -25.99
N ILE A 90 5.91 19.22 -26.26
CA ILE A 90 5.48 19.59 -27.61
C ILE A 90 5.06 21.06 -27.60
N SER A 91 5.55 21.84 -28.55
CA SER A 91 5.06 23.20 -28.80
C SER A 91 3.99 23.16 -29.89
N ILE A 92 2.85 23.78 -29.65
CA ILE A 92 1.74 23.86 -30.60
C ILE A 92 1.35 25.31 -30.87
N GLN A 93 0.90 25.53 -32.10
CA GLN A 93 0.37 26.80 -32.61
C GLN A 93 -1.16 26.82 -32.56
N ALA A 94 -1.73 26.42 -31.41
CA ALA A 94 -3.17 26.39 -31.18
C ALA A 94 -3.51 26.46 -29.67
N PRO A 95 -4.78 26.75 -29.32
CA PRO A 95 -5.28 26.53 -27.97
C PRO A 95 -5.11 25.06 -27.51
N PRO A 96 -4.84 24.79 -26.23
CA PRO A 96 -4.63 23.43 -25.73
C PRO A 96 -5.82 22.50 -25.98
N SER A 97 -7.05 23.04 -25.92
CA SER A 97 -8.30 22.28 -26.10
C SER A 97 -8.45 21.63 -27.49
N GLN A 98 -7.71 22.11 -28.49
CA GLN A 98 -7.71 21.56 -29.84
C GLN A 98 -6.67 20.44 -30.03
N SER A 99 -5.77 20.24 -29.06
CA SER A 99 -4.77 19.18 -29.14
C SER A 99 -5.36 17.83 -28.77
N SER A 100 -5.16 16.82 -29.62
CA SER A 100 -5.56 15.44 -29.34
C SER A 100 -4.92 14.88 -28.06
N VAL A 101 -3.71 15.35 -27.72
CA VAL A 101 -2.99 14.94 -26.52
C VAL A 101 -3.68 15.41 -25.24
N VAL A 102 -4.34 16.57 -25.29
CA VAL A 102 -5.12 17.13 -24.17
C VAL A 102 -6.52 16.53 -24.08
N GLN A 103 -7.08 16.12 -25.21
CA GLN A 103 -8.40 15.48 -25.27
C GLN A 103 -8.38 14.01 -24.81
N ASP A 104 -7.21 13.38 -24.80
CA ASP A 104 -7.02 12.01 -24.35
C ASP A 104 -7.00 11.94 -22.81
N SER A 105 -8.09 11.41 -22.23
CA SER A 105 -8.25 11.27 -20.78
C SER A 105 -7.31 10.24 -20.15
N SER A 106 -6.65 9.39 -20.94
CA SER A 106 -5.65 8.44 -20.44
C SER A 106 -4.29 9.09 -20.20
N ARG A 107 -4.10 10.33 -20.64
CA ARG A 107 -2.82 11.05 -20.57
C ARG A 107 -2.89 12.20 -19.58
N HIS A 108 -1.83 12.36 -18.82
CA HIS A 108 -1.65 13.51 -17.94
C HIS A 108 -0.86 14.57 -18.69
N VAL A 109 -1.43 15.77 -18.85
CA VAL A 109 -0.81 16.84 -19.62
C VAL A 109 -0.97 18.16 -18.89
N VAL A 110 0.12 18.90 -18.77
CA VAL A 110 0.12 20.28 -18.29
C VAL A 110 0.34 21.21 -19.47
N SER A 111 -0.52 22.22 -19.61
CA SER A 111 -0.47 23.19 -20.69
C SER A 111 0.09 24.51 -20.19
N TYR A 112 1.15 24.99 -20.83
CA TYR A 112 1.75 26.31 -20.58
C TYR A 112 1.48 27.18 -21.80
N SER A 113 0.42 28.00 -21.72
CA SER A 113 0.06 28.92 -22.80
C SER A 113 0.74 30.27 -22.59
N TYR A 114 1.51 30.72 -23.58
CA TYR A 114 2.05 32.08 -23.60
C TYR A 114 0.99 33.07 -24.10
N ASN A 115 0.25 32.68 -25.14
CA ASN A 115 -0.89 33.41 -25.68
C ASN A 115 -1.95 32.43 -26.21
N LYS A 116 -3.06 32.93 -26.80
CA LYS A 116 -4.16 32.08 -27.31
C LYS A 116 -3.74 31.12 -28.42
N GLN A 117 -2.63 31.38 -29.10
CA GLN A 117 -2.14 30.64 -30.26
C GLN A 117 -0.90 29.81 -29.93
N HIS A 118 -0.14 30.13 -28.88
CA HIS A 118 1.13 29.46 -28.56
C HIS A 118 1.01 28.75 -27.22
N THR A 119 1.05 27.43 -27.26
CA THR A 119 1.01 26.58 -26.06
C THR A 119 2.13 25.55 -26.08
N VAL A 120 2.81 25.40 -24.96
CA VAL A 120 3.71 24.28 -24.69
C VAL A 120 2.96 23.23 -23.88
N LEU A 121 2.84 22.03 -24.41
CA LEU A 121 2.28 20.87 -23.73
C LEU A 121 3.40 20.03 -23.15
N VAL A 122 3.29 19.71 -21.86
CA VAL A 122 4.18 18.78 -21.16
C VAL A 122 3.36 17.58 -20.73
N GLU A 123 3.68 16.43 -21.32
CA GLU A 123 3.10 15.16 -20.94
C GLU A 123 3.79 14.60 -19.69
N TYR A 124 3.01 13.93 -18.86
CA TYR A 124 3.43 13.20 -17.69
C TYR A 124 3.09 11.73 -17.86
N VAL A 125 4.10 10.88 -17.72
CA VAL A 125 3.98 9.41 -17.85
C VAL A 125 4.05 8.77 -16.47
N ASN A 126 3.54 7.54 -16.36
CA ASN A 126 3.55 6.80 -15.10
C ASN A 126 4.97 6.64 -14.53
N ASP A 127 5.10 6.83 -13.22
CA ASP A 127 6.32 6.64 -12.45
C ASP A 127 6.06 5.68 -11.29
N SER A 128 6.38 4.41 -11.49
CA SER A 128 6.13 3.34 -10.52
C SER A 128 6.99 3.45 -9.25
N THR A 129 7.93 4.39 -9.19
CA THR A 129 8.81 4.58 -8.03
C THR A 129 8.31 5.69 -7.09
N LYS A 130 7.19 6.35 -7.39
CA LYS A 130 6.65 7.45 -6.59
C LYS A 130 5.16 7.25 -6.36
N ASP A 131 4.66 7.82 -5.28
CA ASP A 131 3.24 7.92 -5.00
C ASP A 131 2.78 9.37 -5.14
N MET A 132 1.60 9.54 -5.74
CA MET A 132 0.95 10.84 -5.89
C MET A 132 -0.33 10.88 -5.04
N PHE A 133 -0.47 11.97 -4.29
CA PHE A 133 -1.63 12.29 -3.46
C PHE A 133 -2.16 13.66 -3.87
N GLN A 134 -3.46 13.77 -4.15
CA GLN A 134 -4.12 15.02 -4.50
C GLN A 134 -4.99 15.48 -3.33
N VAL A 135 -4.87 16.74 -2.96
CA VAL A 135 -5.66 17.41 -1.93
C VAL A 135 -6.52 18.47 -2.62
N SER A 136 -7.81 18.54 -2.29
CA SER A 136 -8.79 19.45 -2.89
C SER A 136 -9.73 20.06 -1.86
#